data_AF-A0A662AFQ4-F1
#
_entry.id   AF-A0A662AFQ4-F1
#
_cell.length_a   1.000
_cell.length_b   1.000
_cell.length_c   1.000
_cell.angle_alpha   90.00
_cell.angle_beta   90.00
_cell.angle_gamma   90.00
#
_symmetry.space_group_name_H-M   'P 1'
#
loop_
_entity.id
_entity.type
_entity.pdbx_description
1 polymer ?
#
loop_
_entity_poly.entity_id
_entity_poly.type
_entity_poly.pdbx_seq_one_letter_code
_entity_poly.pdbx_strand_id
1 'polypeptide(L)' 'SQKSSQKSSQKSSQKIIELINENKSITTEDMANHIGISRRAIAKQITKLKKEGIIERIGPDKGGYWNLLK' A
#
# COMPACT_ATOMS: atom_id res chain seq x y z
N SER A 1 22.96 -0.48 -14.00
CA SER A 1 22.44 -1.06 -12.73
C SER A 1 20.96 -0.73 -12.43
N GLN A 2 20.07 -0.61 -13.42
CA GLN A 2 18.70 -0.09 -13.20
C GLN A 2 17.58 -1.14 -13.03
N LYS A 3 17.83 -2.44 -13.22
CA LYS A 3 16.76 -3.48 -13.27
C LYS A 3 16.30 -4.04 -11.92
N SER A 4 17.07 -3.92 -10.83
CA SER A 4 16.71 -4.53 -9.53
C SER A 4 15.67 -3.74 -8.74
N SER A 5 15.68 -2.41 -8.87
CA SER A 5 14.79 -1.48 -8.13
C SER A 5 13.32 -1.56 -8.57
N GLN A 6 13.05 -1.73 -9.87
CA GLN A 6 11.67 -1.82 -10.35
C GLN A 6 10.97 -3.09 -9.87
N LYS A 7 11.66 -4.24 -9.90
CA LYS A 7 11.07 -5.54 -9.55
C LYS A 7 10.70 -5.65 -8.07
N SER A 8 11.48 -5.05 -7.16
CA SER A 8 11.15 -4.99 -5.74
C SER A 8 9.98 -4.05 -5.45
N SER A 9 9.89 -2.93 -6.18
CA SER A 9 8.76 -1.98 -6.05
C SER A 9 7.43 -2.61 -6.45
N GLN A 10 7.39 -3.35 -7.56
CA GLN A 10 6.18 -4.01 -8.07
C GLN A 10 5.66 -5.09 -7.10
N LYS A 11 6.56 -5.90 -6.52
CA LYS A 11 6.21 -6.90 -5.50
C LYS A 11 5.61 -6.26 -4.25
N SER A 12 6.13 -5.10 -3.84
CA SER A 12 5.64 -4.39 -2.65
C SER A 12 4.26 -3.79 -2.89
N SER A 13 4.00 -3.22 -4.07
CA SER A 13 2.68 -2.70 -4.45
C SER A 13 1.61 -3.80 -4.47
N GLN A 14 1.92 -4.98 -5.00
CA GLN A 14 1.01 -6.12 -5.02
C GLN A 14 0.64 -6.58 -3.61
N LYS A 15 1.64 -6.76 -2.74
CA LYS A 15 1.41 -7.11 -1.33
C LYS A 15 0.53 -6.09 -0.59
N ILE A 16 0.70 -4.80 -0.85
CA ILE A 16 -0.16 -3.76 -0.25
C ILE A 16 -1.62 -3.95 -0.66
N ILE A 17 -1.88 -4.25 -1.94
CA ILE A 17 -3.24 -4.49 -2.44
C ILE A 17 -3.83 -5.76 -1.80
N GLU A 18 -3.07 -6.84 -1.71
CA GLU A 18 -3.49 -8.08 -1.04
C GLU A 18 -3.87 -7.82 0.43
N LEU A 19 -3.01 -7.12 1.17
CA LEU A 19 -3.26 -6.76 2.56
C LEU A 19 -4.50 -5.87 2.74
N ILE A 20 -4.73 -4.91 1.84
CA ILE A 20 -5.94 -4.07 1.84
C ILE A 20 -7.18 -4.92 1.55
N ASN A 21 -7.07 -5.89 0.64
CA ASN A 21 -8.16 -6.79 0.29
C ASN A 21 -8.54 -7.71 1.45
N GLU A 22 -7.55 -8.21 2.19
CA GLU A 22 -7.74 -9.01 3.40
C GLU A 22 -8.28 -8.18 4.57
N ASN A 23 -7.75 -6.97 4.76
CA ASN A 23 -8.16 -6.07 5.83
C ASN A 23 -8.21 -4.62 5.33
N LYS A 24 -9.42 -4.15 5.01
CA LYS A 24 -9.64 -2.76 4.56
C LYS A 24 -9.29 -1.72 5.62
N SER A 25 -9.24 -2.07 6.89
CA SER A 25 -8.87 -1.15 7.98
C SER A 25 -7.36 -1.13 8.28
N ILE A 26 -6.56 -1.90 7.55
CA ILE A 26 -5.13 -2.08 7.86
C ILE A 26 -4.36 -0.76 7.83
N THR A 27 -3.49 -0.57 8.82
CA THR A 27 -2.69 0.64 8.95
C THR A 27 -1.42 0.56 8.11
N THR A 28 -0.79 1.71 7.84
CA THR A 28 0.50 1.75 7.15
C THR A 28 1.64 1.13 7.96
N GLU A 29 1.49 1.07 9.29
CA GLU A 29 2.41 0.41 10.19
C GLU A 29 2.29 -1.11 10.11
N ASP A 30 1.07 -1.63 10.10
CA ASP A 30 0.84 -3.07 9.91
C ASP A 30 1.35 -3.53 8.54
N MET A 31 1.06 -2.77 7.48
CA MET A 31 1.59 -3.06 6.14
C MET A 31 3.12 -3.12 6.12
N ALA A 32 3.78 -2.19 6.83
CA ALA A 32 5.24 -2.16 6.94
C ALA A 32 5.78 -3.41 7.63
N ASN A 33 5.14 -3.82 8.73
CA ASN A 33 5.50 -5.00 9.51
C ASN A 33 5.29 -6.30 8.70
N HIS A 34 4.15 -6.43 8.02
CA HIS A 34 3.83 -7.60 7.19
C HIS A 34 4.77 -7.75 5.98
N ILE A 35 5.14 -6.63 5.35
CA ILE A 35 5.99 -6.65 4.14
C ILE A 35 7.48 -6.68 4.51
N GLY A 36 7.85 -6.21 5.70
CA GLY A 36 9.23 -6.11 6.17
C GLY A 36 9.99 -4.92 5.56
N ILE A 37 9.30 -3.80 5.30
CA ILE A 37 9.90 -2.57 4.76
C ILE A 37 9.51 -1.35 5.59
N SER A 38 10.22 -0.24 5.41
CA SER A 38 9.95 0.96 6.20
C SER A 38 8.56 1.57 5.89
N ARG A 39 7.94 2.19 6.91
CA ARG A 39 6.71 2.98 6.73
C ARG A 39 6.81 4.04 5.63
N ARG A 40 8.00 4.65 5.46
CA ARG A 40 8.27 5.60 4.37
C ARG A 40 8.17 4.94 2.98
N ALA A 41 8.68 3.71 2.84
CA ALA A 41 8.56 2.95 1.60
C ALA A 41 7.09 2.60 1.32
N ILE A 42 6.33 2.16 2.32
CA ILE A 42 4.88 1.93 2.21
C ILE A 42 4.15 3.20 1.77
N ALA A 43 4.39 4.33 2.43
CA ALA A 43 3.75 5.60 2.09
C ALA A 43 4.03 6.03 0.64
N LYS A 44 5.26 5.80 0.15
CA LYS A 44 5.63 6.04 -1.25
C LYS A 44 4.82 5.14 -2.21
N GLN A 45 4.66 3.86 -1.88
CA GLN A 45 3.86 2.94 -2.70
C GLN A 45 2.37 3.27 -2.67
N ILE A 46 1.80 3.56 -1.50
CA ILE A 46 0.41 3.99 -1.36
C ILE A 46 0.16 5.25 -2.18
N THR A 47 1.05 6.25 -2.11
CA THR A 47 0.92 7.48 -2.91
C THR A 47 0.88 7.16 -4.40
N LYS A 48 1.71 6.22 -4.87
CA LYS A 48 1.71 5.76 -6.25
C LYS A 48 0.39 5.08 -6.61
N LEU A 49 -0.08 4.12 -5.81
CA LEU A 49 -1.33 3.39 -6.03
C LEU A 49 -2.55 4.32 -6.02
N LYS A 50 -2.56 5.34 -5.16
CA LYS A 50 -3.59 6.39 -5.14
C LYS A 50 -3.56 7.22 -6.43
N LYS A 51 -2.38 7.62 -6.90
CA LYS A 51 -2.22 8.36 -8.17
C LYS A 51 -2.64 7.55 -9.39
N GLU A 52 -2.41 6.24 -9.35
CA GLU A 52 -2.85 5.30 -10.38
C GLU A 52 -4.34 4.95 -10.28
N GLY A 53 -5.06 5.48 -9.28
CA GLY A 53 -6.49 5.22 -9.10
C GLY A 53 -6.81 3.78 -8.71
N ILE A 54 -5.87 3.06 -8.10
CA ILE A 54 -6.04 1.65 -7.71
C ILE A 54 -6.65 1.54 -6.31
N ILE A 55 -6.23 2.43 -5.40
CA ILE A 55 -6.70 2.44 -4.01
C ILE A 55 -7.08 3.85 -3.57
N GLU A 56 -7.99 3.95 -2.61
CA GLU A 56 -8.38 5.21 -1.97
C GLU A 56 -8.64 5.00 -0.48
N ARG A 57 -8.40 6.02 0.36
CA ARG A 57 -8.79 5.98 1.77
C ARG A 57 -10.12 6.73 1.92
N ILE A 58 -11.15 6.05 2.40
CA ILE A 58 -12.49 6.61 2.64
C ILE A 58 -12.71 6.74 4.15
N GLY A 59 -13.19 7.92 4.57
CA GLY A 59 -13.53 8.20 5.98
C GLY A 59 -12.40 8.87 6.77
N PRO A 60 -12.65 9.13 8.07
CA PRO A 60 -11.75 9.90 8.92
C PRO A 60 -10.45 9.16 9.24
N ASP A 61 -9.40 9.88 9.68
CA ASP A 61 -8.10 9.28 10.03
C ASP A 61 -8.23 8.14 11.05
N LYS A 62 -9.18 8.27 11.98
CA LYS A 62 -9.56 7.26 12.97
C LYS A 62 -10.89 6.61 12.57
N GLY A 63 -10.83 5.51 11.82
CA GLY A 63 -12.00 4.72 11.44
C GLY A 63 -12.29 4.66 9.94
N GLY A 64 -11.53 5.40 9.12
CA GLY A 64 -11.59 5.25 7.68
C GLY A 64 -11.00 3.90 7.23
N TYR A 65 -11.41 3.44 6.06
CA TYR A 65 -10.96 2.19 5.46
C TYR A 65 -10.41 2.42 4.05
N TRP A 66 -9.58 1.51 3.59
CA TRP A 66 -9.07 1.46 2.24
C TRP A 66 -10.11 0.84 1.30
N ASN A 67 -10.41 1.56 0.23
CA ASN A 67 -11.23 1.10 -0.87
C ASN A 67 -10.33 0.72 -2.05
N LEU A 68 -10.61 -0.41 -2.69
CA LEU A 68 -9.98 -0.82 -3.95
C LEU A 68 -10.89 -0.35 -5.08
N LEU A 69 -10.36 0.46 -5.99
CA LEU A 69 -11.13 1.16 -7.03
C LEU A 69 -11.29 0.36 -8.34
N LYS A 70 -10.63 -0.79 -8.45
CA LYS A 70 -10.60 -1.78 -9.55
C LYS A 70 -11.12 -1.32 -10.92
#